data_AF-A0A932WSZ2-F1
#
_entry.id   AF-A0A932WSZ2-F1
#
_cell.length_a   1.000
_cell.length_b   1.000
_cell.length_c   1.000
_cell.angle_alpha   90.00
_cell.angle_beta   90.00
_cell.angle_gamma   90.00
#
_symmetry.space_group_name_H-M   'P 1'
#
loop_
_entity.id
_entity.type
_entity.pdbx_description
1 polymer ?
#
loop_
_entity_poly.entity_id
_entity_poly.type
_entity_poly.pdbx_seq_one_letter_code
_entity_poly.pdbx_strand_id
1 'polypeptide(L)' 'MIKLFKTLMSILILVTLSHGASKISGGSEHEIPTWFKQSFLDIPEDVNEASKNNKHLMLFVDLDGCPYCTKMLNES' A
#
# COMPACT_ATOMS: atom_id res chain seq x y z
N MET A 1 8.90 -47.18 28.56
CA MET A 1 9.28 -46.62 27.24
C MET A 1 8.10 -46.01 26.48
N ILE A 2 6.96 -46.71 26.28
CA ILE A 2 5.74 -46.17 25.63
C ILE A 2 5.15 -44.93 26.31
N LYS A 3 5.20 -44.85 27.65
CA LYS A 3 4.69 -43.68 28.40
C LYS A 3 5.47 -42.39 28.11
N LEU A 4 6.78 -42.50 27.90
CA LEU A 4 7.69 -41.39 27.62
C LEU A 4 7.49 -40.85 26.20
N PHE A 5 7.23 -41.76 25.24
CA PHE A 5 6.95 -41.40 23.85
C PHE A 5 5.58 -40.70 23.71
N LYS A 6 4.56 -41.16 24.45
CA LYS A 6 3.23 -40.50 24.48
C LYS A 6 3.26 -39.10 25.08
N THR A 7 4.05 -38.89 26.15
CA THR A 7 4.18 -37.56 26.76
C THR A 7 4.97 -36.60 25.86
N LEU A 8 6.04 -37.07 25.22
CA LEU A 8 6.82 -36.27 24.27
C LEU A 8 5.99 -35.86 23.05
N MET A 9 5.12 -36.75 22.57
CA MET A 9 4.25 -36.50 21.41
C MET A 9 3.07 -35.57 21.73
N SER A 10 2.54 -35.54 22.96
CA SER A 10 1.57 -34.53 23.41
C SER A 10 2.16 -33.14 23.54
N ILE A 11 3.42 -33.02 23.96
CA ILE A 11 4.10 -31.72 24.12
C ILE A 11 4.37 -31.08 22.77
N LEU A 12 4.72 -31.87 21.75
CA LEU A 12 4.99 -31.38 20.39
C LEU A 12 3.74 -30.76 19.73
N ILE A 13 2.54 -31.24 20.06
CA ILE A 13 1.26 -30.75 19.51
C ILE A 13 0.91 -29.35 20.05
N LEU A 14 1.33 -28.98 21.27
CA LEU A 14 1.05 -27.65 21.83
C LEU A 14 1.88 -26.53 21.20
N VAL A 15 3.07 -26.85 20.68
CA VAL A 15 4.02 -25.84 20.17
C VAL A 15 3.61 -25.29 18.79
N THR A 16 2.82 -26.04 18.01
CA THR A 16 2.46 -25.64 16.63
C THR A 16 1.26 -24.69 16.52
N LEU A 17 0.48 -24.51 17.60
CA LEU A 17 -0.73 -23.66 17.60
C LEU A 17 -0.46 -22.14 17.70
N SER A 18 0.80 -21.72 17.91
CA SER A 18 1.14 -20.29 17.96
C SER A 18 1.43 -19.70 16.58
N HIS A 19 0.47 -19.75 15.65
CA HIS A 19 0.50 -18.95 14.41
C HIS A 19 -0.40 -17.72 14.58
N GLY A 20 0.10 -16.70 15.26
CA GLY A 20 -0.55 -15.39 15.33
C GLY A 20 -0.39 -14.65 14.01
N ALA A 21 -1.44 -14.61 13.18
CA ALA A 21 -1.46 -13.76 11.99
C ALA A 21 -1.35 -12.30 12.44
N SER A 22 -0.20 -11.67 12.19
CA SER A 22 -0.02 -10.25 12.46
C SER A 22 -0.82 -9.47 11.42
N LYS A 23 -1.85 -8.77 11.87
CA LYS A 23 -2.70 -7.94 11.02
C LYS A 23 -2.00 -6.60 10.77
N ILE A 24 -1.51 -6.40 9.55
CA ILE A 24 -1.02 -5.08 9.10
C ILE A 24 -2.23 -4.14 9.01
N SER A 25 -2.16 -2.98 9.65
CA SER A 25 -3.22 -1.97 9.66
C SER A 25 -2.67 -0.59 9.28
N GLY A 26 -3.56 0.32 8.90
CA GLY A 26 -3.19 1.70 8.55
C GLY A 26 -3.07 1.97 7.04
N GLY A 27 -3.33 0.98 6.19
CA GLY A 27 -3.58 1.23 4.77
C GLY A 27 -4.87 2.01 4.57
N SER A 28 -4.90 2.84 3.54
CA SER A 28 -6.07 3.62 3.14
C SER A 28 -6.19 3.62 1.63
N GLU A 29 -7.39 3.34 1.13
CA GLU A 29 -7.70 3.43 -0.29
C GLU A 29 -8.10 4.85 -0.67
N HIS A 30 -7.81 5.23 -1.90
CA HIS A 30 -8.23 6.50 -2.50
C HIS A 30 -8.41 6.32 -4.00
N GLU A 31 -9.17 7.24 -4.60
CA GLU A 31 -9.38 7.26 -6.05
C GLU A 31 -8.64 8.45 -6.64
N ILE A 32 -8.12 8.28 -7.86
CA ILE A 32 -7.50 9.37 -8.59
C ILE A 32 -8.59 10.39 -8.99
N PRO A 33 -8.44 11.68 -8.62
CA PRO A 33 -9.44 12.69 -8.93
C PRO A 33 -9.66 12.87 -10.43
N THR A 34 -10.88 13.25 -10.82
CA THR A 34 -11.26 13.43 -12.23
C THR A 34 -10.53 14.58 -12.93
N TRP A 35 -9.96 15.51 -12.17
CA TRP A 35 -9.16 16.62 -12.70
C TRP A 35 -7.70 16.22 -12.97
N PHE A 36 -7.30 14.99 -12.62
CA PHE A 36 -5.96 14.49 -12.91
C PHE A 36 -5.80 14.30 -14.42
N LYS A 37 -4.72 14.85 -14.99
CA LYS A 37 -4.46 14.72 -16.42
C LYS A 37 -4.19 13.26 -16.77
N GLN A 38 -4.93 12.72 -17.73
CA GLN A 38 -4.58 11.46 -18.39
C GLN A 38 -3.38 11.74 -19.31
N SER A 39 -2.20 11.29 -18.91
CA SER A 39 -0.96 11.48 -19.66
C SER A 39 -0.29 10.13 -19.93
N PHE A 40 0.42 10.04 -21.06
CA PHE A 40 1.35 8.94 -21.36
C PHE A 40 2.71 9.10 -20.67
N LEU A 41 2.84 10.08 -19.76
CA LEU A 41 4.05 10.44 -19.03
C LEU A 41 5.17 10.96 -19.95
N ASP A 42 4.82 11.61 -21.06
CA ASP A 42 5.76 12.41 -21.86
C ASP A 42 6.01 13.75 -21.13
N ILE A 43 6.92 13.70 -20.16
CA ILE A 43 7.19 14.83 -19.27
C ILE A 43 7.60 16.09 -20.04
N PRO A 44 8.49 16.05 -21.06
CA PRO A 44 8.79 17.23 -21.85
C PRO A 44 7.56 17.85 -22.53
N GLU A 45 6.68 17.05 -23.12
CA GLU A 45 5.45 17.55 -23.73
C GLU A 45 4.51 18.16 -22.68
N ASP A 46 4.31 17.46 -21.56
CA ASP A 46 3.43 17.89 -20.47
C ASP A 46 3.89 19.21 -19.81
N VAL A 47 5.20 19.40 -19.63
CA VAL A 47 5.76 20.66 -19.13
C VAL A 47 5.47 21.80 -20.10
N ASN A 48 5.66 21.58 -21.40
CA ASN A 48 5.40 22.59 -22.42
C ASN A 48 3.91 22.98 -22.47
N GLU A 49 3.02 22.00 -22.37
CA GLU A 49 1.57 22.24 -22.32
C GLU A 49 1.17 23.00 -21.06
N ALA A 50 1.68 22.61 -19.89
CA ALA A 50 1.43 23.29 -18.63
C ALA A 50 1.88 24.76 -18.70
N SER A 51 3.10 25.01 -19.20
CA SER A 51 3.62 26.37 -19.37
C SER A 51 2.79 27.23 -20.31
N LYS A 52 2.31 26.70 -21.44
CA LYS A 52 1.43 27.41 -22.38
C LYS A 52 0.10 27.81 -21.74
N ASN A 53 -0.38 27.01 -20.79
CA ASN A 53 -1.62 27.25 -20.05
C ASN A 53 -1.40 28.01 -18.73
N ASN A 54 -0.20 28.54 -18.48
CA ASN A 54 0.17 29.22 -17.23
C ASN A 54 -0.06 28.34 -15.98
N LYS A 55 0.27 27.05 -16.08
CA LYS A 55 0.19 26.04 -15.01
C LYS A 55 1.57 25.45 -14.72
N HIS A 56 1.72 24.85 -13.53
CA HIS A 56 2.88 24.03 -13.18
C HIS A 56 2.54 22.55 -13.33
N LEU A 57 3.52 21.75 -13.77
CA LEU A 57 3.41 20.30 -13.78
C LEU A 57 3.70 19.75 -12.37
N MET A 58 2.83 18.88 -11.88
CA MET A 58 3.05 18.09 -10.67
C MET A 58 3.05 16.61 -11.05
N LEU A 59 4.13 15.91 -10.69
CA LEU A 59 4.16 14.46 -10.77
C LEU A 59 3.66 13.89 -9.45
N PHE A 60 2.56 13.15 -9.50
CA PHE A 60 2.04 12.43 -8.35
C PHE A 60 2.33 10.93 -8.53
N VAL A 61 2.96 10.33 -7.52
CA VAL A 61 3.29 8.90 -7.49
C VAL A 61 2.29 8.22 -6.58
N ASP A 62 1.50 7.33 -7.17
CA ASP A 62 0.41 6.64 -6.49
C ASP A 62 0.79 5.20 -6.12
N LEU A 63 0.26 4.71 -5.00
CA LEU A 63 0.45 3.36 -4.48
C LEU A 63 -0.84 2.86 -3.84
N ASP A 64 -1.22 1.60 -4.12
CA ASP A 64 -2.40 0.95 -3.53
C ASP A 64 -2.31 0.92 -2.00
N GLY A 65 -3.41 1.30 -1.33
CA GLY A 65 -3.48 1.30 0.13
C GLY A 65 -2.60 2.35 0.83
N CYS A 66 -2.08 3.36 0.13
CA CYS A 66 -1.16 4.36 0.68
C CYS A 66 -1.87 5.44 1.53
N PRO A 67 -1.70 5.46 2.87
CA PRO A 67 -2.36 6.44 3.73
C PRO A 67 -1.90 7.88 3.50
N TYR A 68 -0.65 8.07 3.11
CA TYR A 68 -0.13 9.40 2.79
C TYR A 68 -0.67 9.93 1.46
N CYS A 69 -0.91 9.06 0.50
CA CYS A 69 -1.51 9.38 -0.78
C CYS A 69 -2.96 9.82 -0.57
N THR A 70 -3.74 9.07 0.24
CA THR A 70 -5.08 9.49 0.66
C THR A 70 -5.07 10.85 1.37
N LYS A 71 -4.16 11.04 2.33
CA LYS A 71 -4.05 12.31 3.05
C LYS A 71 -3.75 13.47 2.11
N MET A 72 -2.78 13.30 1.21
CA MET A 72 -2.40 14.33 0.24
C MET A 72 -3.59 14.71 -0.64
N LEU A 73 -4.34 13.73 -1.15
CA LEU A 73 -5.50 13.98 -2.03
C LEU A 73 -6.68 14.65 -1.31
N ASN A 74 -6.84 14.42 0.00
CA ASN A 74 -7.92 15.02 0.79
C ASN A 74 -7.59 16.42 1.31
N GLU A 75 -6.30 16.76 1.43
CA GLU A 75 -5.82 18.03 2.00
C GLU A 75 -5.21 18.98 0.95
N SER A 76 -5.14 18.56 -0.33
CA SER A 76 -4.62 19.35 -1.47
C SER A 76 -5.57 20.43 -1.95
#